data_AF-A0A662M3Y6-F1
#
_entry.id   AF-A0A662M3Y6-F1
#
_cell.length_a   1.000
_cell.length_b   1.000
_cell.length_c   1.000
_cell.angle_alpha   90.00
_cell.angle_beta   90.00
_cell.angle_gamma   90.00
#
_symmetry.space_group_name_H-M   'P 1'
#
loop_
_entity.id
_entity.type
_entity.pdbx_description
1 polymer ?
#
loop_
_entity_poly.entity_id
_entity_poly.type
_entity_poly.pdbx_seq_one_letter_code
_entity_poly.pdbx_strand_id
1 'polypeptide(L)'
;MEIIVKKETDKEIEFEIIGEKTILNPLKQKLLGNKDVDYAGWNTGHPLLANPEFYVRVKKGNAREVVRKAIKDLKNDIEDIKGYLESEESATEKNKDTRASRKESEKSNKKDKSSSKKSRKSSKK
;
A
#
# COMPACT_ATOMS: atom_id res chain seq x y z
N MET A 1 8.88 10.68 -15.58
CA MET A 1 9.14 11.61 -14.48
C MET A 1 10.58 12.03 -14.58
N GLU A 2 10.84 13.32 -14.47
CA GLU A 2 12.19 13.90 -14.55
C GLU A 2 12.43 14.77 -13.32
N ILE A 3 13.68 14.84 -12.85
CA ILE A 3 14.08 15.60 -11.67
C ILE A 3 15.24 16.51 -12.07
N ILE A 4 15.10 17.81 -11.83
CA ILE A 4 16.13 18.80 -12.10
C ILE A 4 16.60 19.38 -10.76
N VAL A 5 17.85 19.11 -10.38
CA VAL A 5 18.44 19.69 -9.17
C VAL A 5 18.77 21.15 -9.44
N LYS A 6 18.18 22.06 -8.67
CA LYS A 6 18.38 23.52 -8.78
C LYS A 6 19.49 24.01 -7.85
N LYS A 7 19.54 23.46 -6.64
CA LYS A 7 20.53 23.81 -5.62
C LYS A 7 20.93 22.58 -4.84
N GLU A 8 22.23 22.46 -4.56
CA GLU A 8 22.75 21.42 -3.69
C GLU A 8 23.92 21.94 -2.87
N THR A 9 23.85 21.69 -1.57
CA THR A 9 24.91 21.92 -0.59
C THR A 9 24.90 20.76 0.40
N ASP A 10 25.86 20.72 1.32
CA ASP A 10 25.88 19.69 2.36
C ASP A 10 24.62 19.71 3.24
N LYS A 11 23.98 20.87 3.41
CA LYS A 11 22.86 21.06 4.34
C LYS A 11 21.52 21.28 3.67
N GLU A 12 21.50 21.57 2.38
CA GLU A 12 20.29 21.92 1.65
C GLU A 12 20.28 21.28 0.27
N ILE A 13 19.11 20.84 -0.17
CA ILE A 13 18.89 20.40 -1.54
C ILE A 13 17.53 20.91 -2.03
N GLU A 14 17.53 21.39 -3.26
CA GLU A 14 16.36 21.91 -3.95
C GLU A 14 16.27 21.29 -5.34
N PHE A 15 15.11 20.75 -5.69
CA PHE A 15 14.89 20.10 -6.97
C PHE A 15 13.46 20.30 -7.48
N GLU A 16 13.35 20.47 -8.78
CA GLU A 16 12.10 20.55 -9.52
C GLU A 16 11.70 19.15 -10.00
N ILE A 17 10.41 18.82 -9.90
CA ILE A 17 9.86 17.55 -10.39
C ILE A 17 8.95 17.80 -11.59
N ILE A 18 9.31 17.22 -12.73
CA ILE A 18 8.48 17.25 -13.94
C ILE A 18 7.70 15.93 -14.03
N GLY A 19 6.37 16.04 -13.94
CA GLY A 19 5.44 14.92 -14.01
C GLY A 19 4.56 14.80 -12.77
N GLU A 20 4.51 13.59 -12.19
CA GLU A 20 3.58 13.27 -11.13
C GLU A 20 4.01 13.83 -9.76
N LYS A 21 3.08 14.51 -9.06
CA LYS A 21 3.34 15.21 -7.79
C LYS A 21 2.81 14.51 -6.54
N THR A 22 2.05 13.43 -6.68
CA THR A 22 1.42 12.73 -5.55
C THR A 22 2.46 12.21 -4.56
N ILE A 23 3.62 11.75 -5.07
CA ILE A 23 4.72 11.22 -4.26
C ILE A 23 5.38 12.26 -3.33
N LEU A 24 5.19 13.56 -3.60
CA LEU A 24 5.85 14.62 -2.84
C LEU A 24 5.31 14.74 -1.42
N ASN A 25 4.02 14.51 -1.19
CA ASN A 25 3.45 14.63 0.14
C ASN A 25 3.90 13.49 1.08
N PRO A 26 3.88 12.20 0.68
CA PRO A 26 4.48 11.12 1.45
C PRO A 26 5.98 11.32 1.72
N LEU A 27 6.75 11.74 0.71
CA LEU A 27 8.18 12.01 0.89
C LEU A 27 8.43 13.12 1.92
N LYS A 28 7.66 14.22 1.84
CA LYS A 28 7.70 15.31 2.81
C LYS A 28 7.44 14.79 4.24
N GLN A 29 6.39 13.98 4.42
CA GLN A 29 6.06 13.43 5.74
C GLN A 29 7.16 12.51 6.27
N LYS A 30 7.72 11.65 5.42
CA LYS A 30 8.84 10.76 5.81
C LYS A 30 10.07 11.55 6.24
N LEU A 31 10.39 12.64 5.53
CA LEU A 31 11.50 13.53 5.86
C LEU A 31 11.27 14.29 7.17
N LEU A 32 10.07 14.85 7.39
CA LEU A 32 9.75 15.57 8.63
C LEU A 32 9.74 14.66 9.87
N GLY A 33 9.57 13.35 9.69
CA GLY A 33 9.73 12.36 10.78
C GLY A 33 11.19 12.13 11.19
N ASN A 34 12.17 12.58 10.41
CA ASN A 34 13.58 12.43 10.74
C ASN A 34 14.08 13.60 11.60
N LYS A 35 14.57 13.30 12.82
CA LYS A 35 15.12 14.30 13.77
C LYS A 35 16.28 15.14 13.22
N ASP A 36 17.00 14.61 12.24
CA ASP A 36 18.14 15.27 11.61
C ASP A 36 17.71 16.22 10.47
N VAL A 37 16.41 16.25 10.12
CA VAL A 37 15.81 17.20 9.18
C VAL A 37 15.35 18.44 9.95
N ASP A 38 15.65 19.61 9.40
CA ASP A 38 15.19 20.90 9.91
C ASP A 38 13.91 21.35 9.20
N TYR A 39 13.90 21.19 7.88
CA TYR A 39 12.76 21.58 7.07
C TYR A 39 12.64 20.64 5.86
N ALA A 40 11.42 20.30 5.49
CA ALA A 40 11.10 19.69 4.22
C ALA A 40 9.74 20.21 3.75
N GLY A 41 9.67 20.66 2.51
CA GLY A 41 8.45 21.19 1.93
C GLY A 41 8.54 21.27 0.42
N TRP A 42 7.39 21.42 -0.22
CA TRP A 42 7.33 21.72 -1.63
C TRP A 42 6.28 22.79 -1.87
N ASN A 43 6.51 23.60 -2.88
CA ASN A 43 5.53 24.55 -3.37
C ASN A 43 5.27 24.29 -4.85
N THR A 44 4.20 24.87 -5.37
CA THR A 44 3.99 24.98 -6.81
C THR A 44 3.48 26.38 -7.02
N GLY A 45 4.23 27.22 -7.76
CA GLY A 45 3.86 28.62 -7.97
C GLY A 45 2.46 28.75 -8.57
N HIS A 46 2.24 28.20 -9.76
CA HIS A 46 0.93 28.13 -10.40
C HIS A 46 0.45 26.66 -10.54
N PRO A 47 -0.67 26.24 -9.91
CA PRO A 47 -1.04 24.82 -9.77
C PRO A 47 -1.16 23.99 -11.06
N LEU A 48 -1.45 24.65 -12.18
CA LEU A 48 -1.67 24.02 -13.49
C LEU A 48 -0.50 24.18 -14.48
N LEU A 49 0.40 25.12 -14.24
CA LEU A 49 1.40 25.55 -15.24
C LEU A 49 2.84 25.39 -14.74
N ALA A 50 3.04 25.43 -13.43
CA ALA A 50 4.35 25.27 -12.83
C ALA A 50 4.57 23.83 -12.37
N ASN A 51 5.80 23.38 -12.49
CA ASN A 51 6.24 22.17 -11.82
C ASN A 51 6.47 22.47 -10.33
N PRO A 52 6.24 21.50 -9.44
CA PRO A 52 6.55 21.64 -8.04
C PRO A 52 8.07 21.68 -7.80
N GLU A 53 8.47 22.59 -6.90
CA GLU A 53 9.83 22.66 -6.37
C GLU A 53 9.83 22.11 -4.95
N PHE A 54 10.74 21.18 -4.69
CA PHE A 54 10.91 20.53 -3.40
C PHE A 54 12.21 21.03 -2.76
N TYR A 55 12.11 21.45 -1.50
CA TYR A 55 13.25 21.96 -0.73
C TYR A 55 13.38 21.22 0.59
N VAL A 56 14.62 20.84 0.91
CA VAL A 56 14.99 20.16 2.16
C VAL A 56 16.19 20.85 2.77
N ARG A 57 16.14 21.05 4.09
CA ARG A 57 17.26 21.47 4.93
C ARG A 57 17.47 20.49 6.07
N VAL A 58 18.72 20.11 6.32
CA VAL A 58 19.10 19.17 7.38
C VAL A 58 19.95 19.84 8.46
N LYS A 59 19.76 19.40 9.71
CA LYS A 59 20.60 19.78 10.87
C LYS A 59 21.92 19.02 10.83
N LYS A 60 21.85 17.71 10.58
CA LYS A 60 22.99 16.78 10.62
C LYS A 60 23.02 15.89 9.37
N GLY A 61 24.21 15.44 9.01
CA GLY A 61 24.44 14.67 7.78
C GLY A 61 24.46 15.54 6.51
N ASN A 62 24.50 14.85 5.38
CA ASN A 62 24.41 15.41 4.03
C ASN A 62 22.95 15.37 3.53
N ALA A 63 22.46 16.49 2.97
CA ALA A 63 21.07 16.62 2.54
C ALA A 63 20.65 15.58 1.49
N ARG A 64 21.48 15.33 0.47
CA ARG A 64 21.22 14.33 -0.57
C ARG A 64 21.10 12.93 0.01
N GLU A 65 21.99 12.57 0.93
CA GLU A 65 21.95 11.25 1.57
C GLU A 65 20.69 11.06 2.41
N VAL A 66 20.29 12.09 3.16
CA VAL A 66 19.06 12.07 3.97
C VAL A 66 17.83 11.89 3.09
N VAL A 67 17.74 12.63 1.97
CA VAL A 67 16.65 12.47 0.98
C VAL A 67 16.65 11.08 0.37
N ARG A 68 17.82 10.58 -0.04
CA ARG A 68 17.95 9.23 -0.61
C ARG A 68 17.50 8.14 0.37
N LYS A 69 17.83 8.30 1.66
CA LYS A 69 17.39 7.37 2.70
C LYS A 69 15.88 7.43 2.89
N ALA A 70 15.28 8.62 2.98
CA ALA A 70 13.84 8.76 3.11
C ALA A 70 13.07 8.12 1.94
N ILE A 71 13.59 8.24 0.70
CA ILE A 71 13.01 7.58 -0.47
C ILE A 71 13.09 6.06 -0.36
N LYS A 72 14.22 5.50 0.09
CA LYS A 72 14.36 4.05 0.32
C LYS A 72 13.39 3.56 1.38
N ASP A 73 13.30 4.27 2.50
CA ASP A 73 12.40 3.88 3.58
C ASP A 73 10.94 3.95 3.11
N LEU A 74 10.56 4.96 2.32
CA LEU A 74 9.22 5.07 1.73
C LEU A 74 8.93 3.93 0.72
N LYS A 75 9.93 3.51 -0.06
CA LYS A 75 9.80 2.35 -0.96
C LYS A 75 9.52 1.07 -0.18
N ASN A 76 10.23 0.86 0.93
CA ASN A 76 10.04 -0.30 1.78
C ASN A 76 8.63 -0.29 2.41
N ASP A 77 8.15 0.85 2.91
CA ASP A 77 6.78 0.95 3.45
C ASP A 77 5.72 0.51 2.41
N ILE A 78 5.90 0.91 1.14
CA ILE A 78 5.00 0.52 0.04
C ILE A 78 5.12 -0.97 -0.29
N GLU A 79 6.32 -1.53 -0.25
CA GLU A 79 6.54 -2.97 -0.46
C GLU A 79 5.92 -3.81 0.65
N ASP A 80 6.00 -3.34 1.90
CA ASP A 80 5.34 -3.99 3.04
C ASP A 80 3.82 -3.99 2.86
N ILE A 81 3.22 -2.85 2.52
CA ILE A 81 1.77 -2.73 2.23
C ILE A 81 1.37 -3.71 1.12
N LYS A 82 2.16 -3.77 0.05
CA LYS A 82 1.92 -4.71 -1.06
C LYS A 82 1.97 -6.16 -0.57
N GLY A 83 2.96 -6.53 0.23
CA GLY A 83 3.09 -7.88 0.79
C GLY A 83 1.90 -8.27 1.67
N TYR A 84 1.39 -7.36 2.49
CA TYR A 84 0.20 -7.61 3.30
C TYR A 84 -1.02 -7.91 2.42
N LEU A 85 -1.24 -7.12 1.36
CA LEU A 85 -2.38 -7.31 0.45
C LEU A 85 -2.31 -8.64 -0.31
N GLU A 86 -1.14 -8.98 -0.87
CA GLU A 86 -0.95 -10.24 -1.61
C GLU A 86 -1.09 -11.48 -0.70
N SER A 87 -0.70 -11.36 0.59
CA SER A 87 -0.84 -12.45 1.55
C SER A 87 -2.31 -12.75 1.89
N GLU A 88 -3.17 -11.73 1.96
CA GLU A 88 -4.60 -11.87 2.25
C GLU A 88 -5.43 -12.33 1.04
N GLU A 89 -4.99 -12.02 -0.18
CA GLU A 89 -5.59 -12.56 -1.42
C GLU A 89 -5.47 -14.09 -1.46
N SER A 90 -4.30 -14.63 -1.06
CA SER A 90 -4.09 -16.08 -0.99
C SER A 90 -4.93 -16.80 0.10
N ALA A 91 -5.41 -16.08 1.11
CA ALA A 91 -6.25 -16.59 2.18
C ALA A 91 -7.75 -16.51 1.85
N THR A 92 -8.16 -15.56 1.00
CA THR A 92 -9.55 -15.39 0.57
C THR A 92 -9.93 -16.36 -0.57
N GLU A 93 -8.99 -16.79 -1.41
CA GLU A 93 -9.21 -17.83 -2.41
C GLU A 93 -9.34 -19.24 -1.82
N LYS A 94 -8.49 -19.61 -0.86
CA LYS A 94 -8.58 -20.91 -0.15
C LYS A 94 -9.88 -21.08 0.66
N ASN A 95 -10.52 -19.98 1.05
CA ASN A 95 -11.79 -19.98 1.77
C ASN A 95 -13.04 -20.05 0.87
N LYS A 96 -12.93 -19.83 -0.45
CA LYS A 96 -14.04 -20.05 -1.39
C LYS A 96 -14.22 -21.53 -1.72
N ASP A 97 -13.13 -22.27 -1.93
CA ASP A 97 -13.17 -23.72 -2.22
C ASP A 97 -13.67 -24.55 -1.03
N THR A 98 -13.35 -24.14 0.19
CA THR A 98 -13.83 -24.80 1.41
C THR A 98 -15.31 -24.49 1.71
N ARG A 99 -15.86 -23.36 1.25
CA ARG A 99 -17.28 -23.00 1.47
C ARG A 99 -18.21 -23.57 0.39
N ALA A 100 -17.71 -23.75 -0.84
CA ALA A 100 -18.42 -24.44 -1.92
C ALA A 100 -18.59 -25.94 -1.62
N SER A 101 -17.51 -26.61 -1.22
CA SER A 101 -17.52 -28.04 -0.83
C SER A 101 -18.39 -28.33 0.41
N ARG A 102 -18.44 -27.40 1.38
CA ARG A 102 -19.28 -27.57 2.59
C ARG A 102 -20.79 -27.49 2.28
N LYS A 103 -21.21 -26.62 1.34
CA LYS A 103 -22.62 -26.51 0.91
C LYS A 103 -23.11 -27.74 0.14
N GLU A 104 -22.25 -28.46 -0.58
CA GLU A 104 -22.62 -29.72 -1.24
C GLU A 104 -22.76 -30.87 -0.24
N SER A 105 -21.89 -30.94 0.78
CA SER A 105 -21.96 -31.95 1.84
C SER A 105 -23.19 -31.82 2.76
N GLU A 106 -23.72 -30.60 2.97
CA GLU A 106 -24.98 -30.40 3.71
C GLU A 106 -26.24 -30.73 2.89
N LYS A 107 -26.15 -30.64 1.56
CA LYS A 107 -27.27 -30.92 0.64
C LYS A 107 -27.45 -32.43 0.42
N SER A 108 -26.36 -33.21 0.40
CA SER A 108 -26.41 -34.68 0.35
C SER A 108 -26.94 -35.27 1.66
N ASN A 109 -26.47 -34.78 2.81
CA ASN A 109 -26.86 -35.30 4.13
C ASN A 109 -28.34 -35.00 4.51
N LYS A 110 -28.97 -33.99 3.87
CA LYS A 110 -30.42 -33.74 3.98
C LYS A 110 -31.27 -34.67 3.11
N LYS A 111 -30.76 -35.14 1.97
CA LYS A 111 -31.47 -36.10 1.09
C LYS A 111 -31.57 -37.48 1.74
N ASP A 112 -30.51 -37.95 2.39
CA ASP A 112 -30.48 -39.29 3.02
C ASP A 112 -31.38 -39.40 4.27
N LYS A 113 -31.58 -38.30 5.00
CA LYS A 113 -32.56 -38.26 6.11
C LYS A 113 -34.02 -38.25 5.63
N SER A 114 -34.28 -37.86 4.38
CA SER A 114 -35.64 -37.82 3.81
C SER A 114 -36.07 -39.16 3.19
N SER A 115 -35.14 -39.94 2.67
CA SER A 115 -35.40 -41.28 2.11
C SER A 115 -35.67 -42.33 3.19
N SER A 116 -34.97 -42.27 4.34
CA SER A 116 -35.20 -43.19 5.48
C SER A 116 -36.55 -43.01 6.21
N LYS A 117 -37.17 -41.82 6.12
CA LYS A 117 -38.52 -41.58 6.66
C LYS A 117 -39.64 -42.07 5.74
N LYS A 118 -39.39 -42.21 4.44
CA LYS A 118 -40.40 -42.61 3.45
C LYS A 118 -40.58 -44.14 3.41
N SER A 119 -39.53 -44.92 3.62
CA SER A 119 -39.58 -46.39 3.64
C SER A 119 -40.28 -46.98 4.88
N ARG A 120 -40.29 -46.28 6.01
CA ARG A 120 -40.99 -46.72 7.23
C ARG A 120 -42.52 -46.52 7.19
N LYS A 121 -43.03 -45.73 6.24
CA LYS A 121 -44.46 -45.42 6.13
C LYS A 121 -45.21 -46.35 5.16
N SER A 122 -44.51 -47.08 4.30
CA SER A 122 -45.08 -48.06 3.36
C SER A 122 -45.22 -49.47 3.94
N SER A 123 -44.68 -49.74 5.12
CA SER A 123 -44.79 -51.06 5.80
C SER A 123 -45.98 -51.14 6.78
N LYS A 124 -46.89 -50.16 6.76
CA LYS A 124 -48.00 -50.05 7.72
C LYS A 124 -49.29 -49.60 7.02
N LYS A 125 -49.70 -50.32 5.96
CA LYS A 125 -51.09 -50.45 5.54
C LYS A 125 -51.25 -51.56 4.52
#